data_AF-A0A378A6K1-F1
#
_entry.id   AF-A0A378A6K1-F1
#
_cell.length_a   1.000
_cell.length_b   1.000
_cell.length_c   1.000
_cell.angle_alpha   90.00
_cell.angle_beta   90.00
_cell.angle_gamma   90.00
#
_symmetry.space_group_name_H-M   'P 1'
#
loop_
_entity.id
_entity.type
_entity.pdbx_description
1 polymer ?
#
loop_
_entity_poly.entity_id
_entity_poly.type
_entity_poly.pdbx_seq_one_letter_code
_entity_poly.pdbx_strand_id
1 'polypeptide(L)'
;MIIYPTAVQGDDAPGQIVRAIALANARQECDVLIVGRGGGSLEDLWSFNDERVARAIFASQIPIVSAVGHETDVTIADFVADLRAPTPSAAAEIVSRNQQELLRQLQSGQQRLEMAMDYFLASRQRRFTQLFHRLQQQHPQLRLARQQTALERLRQRMRIAVESQLKRAEQRQKRTVQRLNHYNPQPRIHRAQSRIQQLEYRLAEIMRGRLSERRERFGNAVTHLEAVSPLATLARGYSVTSVSDGTVLKQTKQVKTGDLLTTRLKDGWVESEVKQIATVKKTRARKPSPTKPAE
;
A
#
# COMPACT_ATOMS: atom_id res chain seq x y z
N MET A 1 -66.72 63.06 4.13
CA MET A 1 -67.93 63.50 4.85
C MET A 1 -68.60 64.57 4.01
N ILE A 2 -69.85 64.32 3.59
CA ILE A 2 -70.66 65.27 2.81
C ILE A 2 -71.69 65.85 3.76
N ILE A 3 -71.88 67.17 3.73
CA ILE A 3 -72.84 67.87 4.59
C ILE A 3 -74.03 68.31 3.74
N TYR A 4 -75.22 67.88 4.13
CA TYR A 4 -76.49 68.35 3.57
C TYR A 4 -77.06 69.43 4.50
N PRO A 5 -76.84 70.73 4.21
CA PRO A 5 -77.28 71.80 5.09
C PRO A 5 -78.80 71.82 5.16
N THR A 6 -79.32 71.66 6.38
CA THR A 6 -80.76 71.48 6.64
C THR A 6 -81.11 72.20 7.93
N ALA A 7 -82.19 72.98 7.95
CA ALA A 7 -82.75 73.48 9.19
C ALA A 7 -83.28 72.31 10.04
N VAL A 8 -82.88 72.27 11.30
CA VAL A 8 -83.24 71.23 12.27
C VAL A 8 -84.24 71.73 13.33
N GLN A 9 -84.66 73.00 13.22
CA GLN A 9 -85.61 73.67 14.12
C GLN A 9 -86.48 74.68 13.35
N GLY A 10 -87.69 74.92 13.86
CA GLY A 10 -88.70 75.80 13.24
C GLY A 10 -89.66 75.07 12.30
N ASP A 11 -90.75 75.73 11.93
CA ASP A 11 -91.89 75.13 11.21
C ASP A 11 -91.51 74.55 9.83
N ASP A 12 -90.48 75.10 9.19
CA ASP A 12 -89.99 74.64 7.89
C ASP A 12 -88.96 73.48 7.98
N ALA A 13 -88.47 73.14 9.17
CA ALA A 13 -87.42 72.13 9.35
C ALA A 13 -87.82 70.72 8.86
N PRO A 14 -89.02 70.19 9.19
CA PRO A 14 -89.44 68.88 8.67
C PRO A 14 -89.37 68.78 7.14
N GLY A 15 -89.82 69.82 6.44
CA GLY A 15 -89.80 69.87 4.98
C GLY A 15 -88.38 69.91 4.41
N GLN A 16 -87.45 70.59 5.08
CA GLN A 16 -86.04 70.60 4.68
C GLN A 16 -85.37 69.25 4.90
N ILE A 17 -85.62 68.59 6.03
CA ILE A 17 -85.07 67.25 6.35
C ILE A 17 -85.50 66.23 5.30
N VAL A 18 -86.79 66.21 4.95
CA VAL A 18 -87.31 65.31 3.91
C VAL A 18 -86.62 65.56 2.56
N ARG A 19 -86.44 66.83 2.17
CA ARG A 19 -85.74 67.19 0.93
C ARG A 19 -84.26 66.79 0.96
N ALA A 20 -83.60 66.94 2.08
CA ALA A 20 -82.21 66.56 2.25
C ALA A 20 -82.01 65.04 2.14
N ILE A 21 -82.89 64.25 2.77
CA ILE A 21 -82.89 62.78 2.65
C ILE A 21 -83.15 62.36 1.20
N ALA A 22 -84.14 62.97 0.54
CA ALA A 22 -84.43 62.68 -0.87
C ALA A 22 -83.26 63.04 -1.79
N LEU A 23 -82.60 64.18 -1.57
CA LEU A 23 -81.43 64.61 -2.32
C LEU A 23 -80.25 63.66 -2.13
N ALA A 24 -80.00 63.22 -0.89
CA ALA A 24 -78.93 62.27 -0.58
C ALA A 24 -79.17 60.92 -1.27
N ASN A 25 -80.40 60.41 -1.21
CA ASN A 25 -80.79 59.18 -1.92
C ASN A 25 -80.66 59.32 -3.45
N ALA A 26 -80.98 60.48 -4.01
CA ALA A 26 -80.84 60.72 -5.44
C ALA A 26 -79.36 60.81 -5.90
N ARG A 27 -78.48 61.35 -5.05
CA ARG A 27 -77.05 61.49 -5.36
C ARG A 27 -76.26 60.18 -5.18
N GLN A 28 -76.66 59.33 -4.24
CA GLN A 28 -75.96 58.07 -3.91
C GLN A 28 -74.45 58.24 -3.66
N GLU A 29 -74.04 59.38 -3.09
CA GLU A 29 -72.63 59.69 -2.81
C GLU A 29 -72.16 59.20 -1.42
N CYS A 30 -73.08 58.71 -0.58
CA CYS A 30 -72.82 58.27 0.78
C CYS A 30 -73.35 56.85 1.00
N ASP A 31 -72.58 56.04 1.75
CA ASP A 31 -72.99 54.68 2.13
C ASP A 31 -73.92 54.66 3.37
N VAL A 32 -73.83 55.68 4.22
CA VAL A 32 -74.63 55.84 5.45
C VAL A 32 -74.95 57.32 5.64
N LEU A 33 -76.16 57.62 6.10
CA LEU A 33 -76.60 58.96 6.49
C LEU A 33 -76.71 59.06 8.01
N ILE A 34 -76.25 60.17 8.57
CA ILE A 34 -76.48 60.50 9.98
C ILE A 34 -77.44 61.68 10.00
N VAL A 35 -78.63 61.46 10.54
CA VAL A 35 -79.66 62.49 10.72
C VAL A 35 -79.68 62.84 12.19
N GLY A 36 -79.31 64.06 12.54
CA GLY A 36 -79.19 64.43 13.93
C GLY A 36 -79.01 65.91 14.15
N ARG A 37 -79.12 66.29 15.42
CA ARG A 37 -78.94 67.66 15.92
C ARG A 37 -77.99 67.60 17.12
N GLY A 38 -77.22 68.66 17.34
CA GLY A 38 -76.55 68.89 18.62
C GLY A 38 -77.54 69.16 19.77
N GLY A 39 -77.05 69.55 20.95
CA GLY A 39 -77.91 69.83 22.11
C GLY A 39 -78.99 70.92 21.87
N GLY A 40 -80.07 70.87 22.64
CA GLY A 40 -81.23 71.77 22.56
C GLY A 40 -82.33 71.37 23.56
N SER A 41 -83.41 72.15 23.65
CA SER A 41 -84.59 71.80 24.48
C SER A 41 -85.47 70.73 23.78
N LEU A 42 -86.46 70.17 24.47
CA LEU A 42 -87.37 69.18 23.88
C LEU A 42 -88.24 69.78 22.74
N GLU A 43 -88.61 71.06 22.85
CA GLU A 43 -89.38 71.81 21.84
C GLU A 43 -88.62 71.89 20.50
N ASP A 44 -87.30 71.93 20.62
CA ASP A 44 -86.34 72.04 19.57
C ASP A 44 -86.16 70.72 18.78
N LEU A 45 -86.58 69.59 19.35
CA LEU A 45 -86.53 68.26 18.74
C LEU A 45 -87.84 67.88 18.05
N TRP A 46 -88.88 68.73 18.16
CA TRP A 46 -90.22 68.42 17.66
C TRP A 46 -90.27 68.17 16.15
N SER A 47 -89.34 68.77 15.39
CA SER A 47 -89.19 68.55 13.94
C SER A 47 -88.95 67.08 13.58
N PHE A 48 -88.37 66.29 14.50
CA PHE A 48 -88.10 64.86 14.33
C PHE A 48 -89.27 63.96 14.76
N ASN A 49 -90.33 64.52 15.34
CA ASN A 49 -91.61 63.86 15.60
C ASN A 49 -92.63 64.06 14.46
N ASP A 50 -92.26 64.76 13.38
CA ASP A 50 -93.13 64.93 12.22
C ASP A 50 -93.24 63.61 11.43
N GLU A 51 -94.47 63.19 11.14
CA GLU A 51 -94.77 61.98 10.38
C GLU A 51 -94.07 61.97 9.01
N ARG A 52 -93.93 63.13 8.36
CA ARG A 52 -93.27 63.26 7.06
C ARG A 52 -91.80 62.91 7.14
N VAL A 53 -91.13 63.32 8.22
CA VAL A 53 -89.71 63.00 8.47
C VAL A 53 -89.56 61.51 8.75
N ALA A 54 -90.41 60.95 9.61
CA ALA A 54 -90.42 59.51 9.90
C ALA A 54 -90.60 58.68 8.62
N ARG A 55 -91.58 59.02 7.77
CA ARG A 55 -91.80 58.33 6.49
C ARG A 55 -90.62 58.47 5.53
N ALA A 56 -89.98 59.63 5.49
CA ALA A 56 -88.80 59.85 4.64
C ALA A 56 -87.59 59.03 5.12
N ILE A 57 -87.41 58.91 6.45
CA ILE A 57 -86.37 58.05 7.03
C ILE A 57 -86.64 56.59 6.66
N PHE A 58 -87.86 56.10 6.89
CA PHE A 58 -88.26 54.72 6.58
C PHE A 58 -88.08 54.37 5.10
N ALA A 59 -88.39 55.31 4.20
CA ALA A 59 -88.33 55.10 2.76
C ALA A 59 -86.93 55.31 2.16
N SER A 60 -85.93 55.65 2.97
CA SER A 60 -84.56 55.88 2.50
C SER A 60 -83.94 54.59 1.97
N GLN A 61 -83.21 54.68 0.86
CA GLN A 61 -82.42 53.56 0.31
C GLN A 61 -81.04 53.46 0.96
N ILE A 62 -80.51 54.60 1.42
CA ILE A 62 -79.27 54.66 2.19
C ILE A 62 -79.61 54.49 3.67
N PRO A 63 -78.94 53.58 4.41
CA PRO A 63 -79.15 53.40 5.85
C PRO A 63 -78.99 54.71 6.64
N ILE A 64 -79.93 54.98 7.56
CA ILE A 64 -79.96 56.19 8.37
C ILE A 64 -79.69 55.85 9.84
N VAL A 65 -78.70 56.53 10.42
CA VAL A 65 -78.46 56.57 11.87
C VAL A 65 -79.09 57.84 12.43
N SER A 66 -80.05 57.69 13.34
CA SER A 66 -80.61 58.81 14.09
C SER A 66 -79.67 59.21 15.22
N ALA A 67 -79.43 60.51 15.35
CA ALA A 67 -78.56 61.11 16.36
C ALA A 67 -79.22 62.39 16.92
N VAL A 68 -80.44 62.23 17.44
CA VAL A 68 -81.30 63.32 17.90
C VAL A 68 -81.34 63.33 19.43
N GLY A 69 -80.79 64.37 20.07
CA GLY A 69 -80.86 64.58 21.53
C GLY A 69 -79.92 63.70 22.36
N HIS A 70 -80.09 63.68 23.69
CA HIS A 70 -79.34 62.80 24.61
C HIS A 70 -80.14 61.50 24.89
N GLU A 71 -79.57 60.55 25.64
CA GLU A 71 -80.17 59.22 25.86
C GLU A 71 -81.65 59.22 26.28
N THR A 72 -82.13 60.25 26.99
CA THR A 72 -83.50 60.40 27.50
C THR A 72 -84.52 60.96 26.50
N ASP A 73 -84.08 61.64 25.45
CA ASP A 73 -84.96 62.27 24.47
C ASP A 73 -85.14 61.30 23.30
N VAL A 74 -86.31 60.67 23.19
CA VAL A 74 -86.61 59.72 22.12
C VAL A 74 -87.66 60.34 21.20
N THR A 75 -87.36 60.39 19.91
CA THR A 75 -88.23 60.94 18.87
C THR A 75 -88.77 59.84 17.96
N ILE A 76 -89.81 60.14 17.18
CA ILE A 76 -90.34 59.19 16.19
C ILE A 76 -89.26 58.83 15.15
N ALA A 77 -88.40 59.78 14.77
CA ALA A 77 -87.26 59.52 13.89
C ALA A 77 -86.32 58.43 14.45
N ASP A 78 -86.08 58.39 15.76
CA ASP A 78 -85.22 57.37 16.38
C ASP A 78 -85.78 55.96 16.29
N PHE A 79 -87.11 55.82 16.32
CA PHE A 79 -87.77 54.51 16.20
C PHE A 79 -87.80 53.97 14.77
N VAL A 80 -87.69 54.87 13.79
CA VAL A 80 -87.84 54.53 12.38
C VAL A 80 -86.48 54.43 11.67
N ALA A 81 -85.42 55.01 12.25
CA ALA A 81 -84.05 54.88 11.75
C ALA A 81 -83.50 53.45 11.93
N ASP A 82 -82.52 53.07 11.10
CA ASP A 82 -81.88 51.76 11.15
C ASP A 82 -81.05 51.56 12.43
N LEU A 83 -80.51 52.66 12.98
CA LEU A 83 -79.78 52.67 14.22
C LEU A 83 -79.97 54.00 14.97
N ARG A 84 -80.12 53.94 16.29
CA ARG A 84 -80.06 55.13 17.15
C ARG A 84 -78.68 55.28 17.78
N ALA A 85 -78.15 56.49 17.73
CA ALA A 85 -76.97 56.92 18.46
C ALA A 85 -77.31 58.09 19.40
N PRO A 86 -76.69 58.17 20.58
CA PRO A 86 -77.02 59.19 21.58
C PRO A 86 -76.47 60.59 21.24
N THR A 87 -75.58 60.72 20.26
CA THR A 87 -75.07 62.01 19.78
C THR A 87 -74.55 61.86 18.35
N PRO A 88 -74.44 62.96 17.56
CA PRO A 88 -73.84 62.90 16.23
C PRO A 88 -72.39 62.40 16.23
N SER A 89 -71.62 62.66 17.29
CA SER A 89 -70.26 62.13 17.43
C SER A 89 -70.25 60.62 17.70
N ALA A 90 -71.17 60.11 18.53
CA ALA A 90 -71.32 58.67 18.75
C ALA A 90 -71.75 57.94 17.47
N ALA A 91 -72.65 58.54 16.68
CA ALA A 91 -73.04 58.01 15.37
C ALA A 91 -71.83 57.89 14.43
N ALA A 92 -71.01 58.93 14.36
CA ALA A 92 -69.78 58.93 13.57
C ALA A 92 -68.78 57.86 14.04
N GLU A 93 -68.65 57.65 15.35
CA GLU A 93 -67.77 56.61 15.90
C GLU A 93 -68.23 55.20 15.51
N ILE A 94 -69.53 54.92 15.62
CA ILE A 94 -70.10 53.61 15.28
C ILE A 94 -69.87 53.29 13.79
N VAL A 95 -70.10 54.27 12.91
CA VAL A 95 -69.87 54.12 11.47
C VAL A 95 -68.37 53.95 11.16
N SER A 96 -67.48 54.60 11.92
CA SER A 96 -66.02 54.57 11.71
C SER A 96 -65.32 53.30 12.22
N ARG A 97 -65.87 52.63 13.25
CA ARG A 97 -65.24 51.45 13.91
C ARG A 97 -64.86 50.30 12.96
N ASN A 98 -65.54 50.16 11.82
CA ASN A 98 -65.29 49.10 10.84
C ASN A 98 -63.87 49.19 10.22
N GLN A 99 -63.35 50.40 10.00
CA GLN A 99 -62.04 50.58 9.35
C GLN A 99 -60.88 50.02 10.17
N GLN A 100 -60.92 50.19 11.50
CA GLN A 100 -59.85 49.71 12.38
C GLN A 100 -59.81 48.19 12.46
N GLU A 101 -60.96 47.53 12.44
CA GLU A 101 -61.04 46.08 12.47
C GLU A 101 -60.55 45.44 11.15
N LEU A 102 -60.89 46.04 10.01
CA LEU A 102 -60.36 45.64 8.70
C LEU A 102 -58.82 45.75 8.63
N LEU A 103 -58.26 46.81 9.21
CA LEU A 103 -56.80 46.97 9.28
C LEU A 103 -56.14 45.88 10.14
N ARG A 104 -56.74 45.51 11.28
CA ARG A 104 -56.23 44.40 12.11
C ARG A 104 -56.31 43.07 11.36
N GLN A 105 -57.41 42.83 10.64
CA GLN A 105 -57.57 41.61 9.83
C GLN A 105 -56.50 41.52 8.73
N LEU A 106 -56.25 42.63 8.02
CA LEU A 106 -55.17 42.71 7.02
C LEU A 106 -53.79 42.44 7.63
N GLN A 107 -53.47 43.07 8.77
CA GLN A 107 -52.20 42.84 9.47
C GLN A 107 -52.03 41.38 9.89
N SER A 108 -53.09 40.76 10.44
CA SER A 108 -53.05 39.34 10.82
C SER A 108 -52.92 38.41 9.61
N GLY A 109 -53.51 38.79 8.47
CA GLY A 109 -53.37 38.08 7.20
C GLY A 109 -51.94 38.14 6.67
N GLN A 110 -51.34 39.34 6.70
CA GLN A 110 -49.95 39.56 6.31
C GLN A 110 -48.98 38.73 7.16
N GLN A 111 -49.11 38.78 8.49
CA GLN A 111 -48.24 38.01 9.40
C GLN A 111 -48.35 36.49 9.16
N ARG A 112 -49.57 35.99 8.92
CA ARG A 112 -49.77 34.56 8.61
C ARG A 112 -49.13 34.18 7.27
N LEU A 113 -49.22 35.05 6.26
CA LEU A 113 -48.58 34.82 4.96
C LEU A 113 -47.05 34.80 5.09
N GLU A 114 -46.47 35.75 5.81
CA GLU A 114 -45.03 35.82 6.07
C GLU A 114 -44.54 34.53 6.76
N MET A 115 -45.20 34.11 7.84
CA MET A 115 -44.85 32.86 8.53
C MET A 115 -44.98 31.63 7.61
N ALA A 116 -46.02 31.56 6.78
CA ALA A 116 -46.22 30.45 5.84
C ALA A 116 -45.13 30.43 4.76
N MET A 117 -44.74 31.61 4.24
CA MET A 117 -43.66 31.74 3.26
C MET A 117 -42.31 31.35 3.84
N ASP A 118 -41.98 31.80 5.05
CA ASP A 118 -40.74 31.44 5.74
C ASP A 118 -40.66 29.93 5.96
N TYR A 119 -41.75 29.32 6.41
CA TYR A 119 -41.83 27.87 6.57
C TYR A 119 -41.66 27.14 5.24
N PHE A 120 -42.33 27.61 4.18
CA PHE A 120 -42.24 27.03 2.84
C PHE A 120 -40.80 27.09 2.31
N LEU A 121 -40.16 28.26 2.36
CA LEU A 121 -38.78 28.43 1.90
C LEU A 121 -37.80 27.60 2.72
N ALA A 122 -37.93 27.57 4.05
CA ALA A 122 -37.09 26.74 4.91
C ALA A 122 -37.26 25.24 4.63
N SER A 123 -38.48 24.78 4.32
CA SER A 123 -38.74 23.38 3.94
C SER A 123 -38.11 23.03 2.58
N ARG A 124 -38.20 23.93 1.60
CA ARG A 124 -37.62 23.76 0.26
C ARG A 124 -36.10 23.76 0.31
N GLN A 125 -35.50 24.67 1.09
CA GLN A 125 -34.06 24.73 1.30
C GLN A 125 -33.55 23.45 1.96
N ARG A 126 -34.23 22.96 3.01
CA ARG A 126 -33.87 21.67 3.63
C ARG A 126 -33.90 20.51 2.64
N ARG A 127 -34.96 20.43 1.82
CA ARG A 127 -35.07 19.39 0.78
C ARG A 127 -33.97 19.50 -0.27
N PHE A 128 -33.65 20.71 -0.72
CA PHE A 128 -32.55 20.96 -1.65
C PHE A 128 -31.22 20.51 -1.07
N THR A 129 -30.88 20.94 0.15
CA THR A 129 -29.64 20.57 0.83
C THR A 129 -29.52 19.06 1.02
N GLN A 130 -30.62 18.37 1.37
CA GLN A 130 -30.65 16.92 1.47
C GLN A 130 -30.40 16.22 0.13
N LEU A 131 -31.06 16.66 -0.94
CA LEU A 131 -30.87 16.10 -2.28
C LEU A 131 -29.46 16.38 -2.81
N PHE A 132 -28.95 17.59 -2.59
CA PHE A 132 -27.60 17.99 -2.96
C PHE A 132 -26.54 17.17 -2.23
N HIS A 133 -26.68 16.97 -0.92
CA HIS A 133 -25.78 16.08 -0.16
C HIS A 133 -25.88 14.63 -0.62
N ARG A 134 -27.07 14.10 -0.91
CA ARG A 134 -27.21 12.75 -1.47
C ARG A 134 -26.53 12.62 -2.83
N LEU A 135 -26.68 13.62 -3.70
CA LEU A 135 -26.02 13.67 -5.00
C LEU A 135 -24.49 13.74 -4.85
N GLN A 136 -23.98 14.56 -3.95
CA GLN A 136 -22.54 14.64 -3.64
C GLN A 136 -22.00 13.35 -3.03
N GLN A 137 -22.74 12.70 -2.12
CA GLN A 137 -22.33 11.41 -1.55
C GLN A 137 -22.37 10.29 -2.59
N GLN A 138 -23.29 10.38 -3.56
CA GLN A 138 -23.37 9.46 -4.67
C GLN A 138 -22.48 9.84 -5.86
N HIS A 139 -21.63 10.88 -5.77
CA HIS A 139 -20.86 11.40 -6.90
C HIS A 139 -20.16 10.24 -7.62
N PRO A 140 -20.63 9.87 -8.83
CA PRO A 140 -20.17 8.68 -9.52
C PRO A 140 -18.65 8.70 -9.67
N GLN A 141 -18.10 9.89 -9.93
CA GLN A 141 -16.65 10.11 -10.10
C GLN A 141 -15.85 9.76 -8.83
N LEU A 142 -16.31 10.09 -7.63
CA LEU A 142 -15.60 9.72 -6.39
C LEU A 142 -15.68 8.21 -6.12
N ARG A 143 -16.83 7.58 -6.38
CA ARG A 143 -16.98 6.13 -6.28
C ARG A 143 -16.10 5.41 -7.32
N LEU A 144 -16.06 5.92 -8.53
CA LEU A 144 -15.29 5.37 -9.65
C LEU A 144 -13.78 5.57 -9.41
N ALA A 145 -13.35 6.71 -8.90
CA ALA A 145 -11.97 6.96 -8.48
C ALA A 145 -11.53 6.01 -7.33
N ARG A 146 -12.40 5.79 -6.33
CA ARG A 146 -12.14 4.80 -5.26
C ARG A 146 -12.03 3.38 -5.81
N GLN A 147 -12.91 2.99 -6.72
CA GLN A 147 -12.88 1.67 -7.36
C GLN A 147 -11.65 1.49 -8.24
N GLN A 148 -11.26 2.51 -9.02
CA GLN A 148 -10.02 2.50 -9.81
C GLN A 148 -8.80 2.32 -8.89
N THR A 149 -8.70 3.09 -7.81
CA THR A 149 -7.61 2.97 -6.84
C THR A 149 -7.56 1.58 -6.19
N ALA A 150 -8.71 1.02 -5.83
CA ALA A 150 -8.80 -0.33 -5.28
C ALA A 150 -8.35 -1.40 -6.30
N LEU A 151 -8.73 -1.23 -7.57
CA LEU A 151 -8.35 -2.11 -8.67
C LEU A 151 -6.85 -2.05 -8.95
N GLU A 152 -6.25 -0.85 -8.94
CA GLU A 152 -4.79 -0.65 -9.03
C GLU A 152 -4.06 -1.42 -7.92
N ARG A 153 -4.51 -1.27 -6.67
CA ARG A 153 -3.93 -1.96 -5.51
C ARG A 153 -4.05 -3.48 -5.62
N LEU A 154 -5.19 -4.00 -6.05
CA LEU A 154 -5.39 -5.43 -6.26
C LEU A 154 -4.52 -5.96 -7.39
N ARG A 155 -4.39 -5.23 -8.50
CA ARG A 155 -3.47 -5.57 -9.60
C ARG A 155 -2.02 -5.62 -9.13
N GLN A 156 -1.57 -4.63 -8.37
CA GLN A 156 -0.21 -4.61 -7.84
C GLN A 156 0.05 -5.77 -6.88
N ARG A 157 -0.89 -6.08 -5.97
CA ARG A 157 -0.79 -7.23 -5.06
C ARG A 157 -0.74 -8.55 -5.82
N MET A 158 -1.60 -8.71 -6.84
CA MET A 158 -1.60 -9.91 -7.68
C MET A 158 -0.26 -10.08 -8.40
N ARG A 159 0.27 -9.01 -9.00
CA ARG A 159 1.56 -9.04 -9.70
C ARG A 159 2.70 -9.46 -8.77
N ILE A 160 2.80 -8.85 -7.59
CA ILE A 160 3.82 -9.20 -6.59
C ILE A 160 3.66 -10.66 -6.14
N ALA A 161 2.43 -11.11 -5.90
CA ALA A 161 2.16 -12.49 -5.50
C ALA A 161 2.60 -13.49 -6.58
N VAL A 162 2.25 -13.25 -7.86
CA VAL A 162 2.63 -14.09 -8.99
C VAL A 162 4.16 -14.12 -9.17
N GLU A 163 4.82 -12.96 -9.16
CA GLU A 163 6.28 -12.88 -9.25
C GLU A 163 6.97 -13.63 -8.10
N SER A 164 6.44 -13.51 -6.88
CA SER A 164 6.98 -14.22 -5.72
C SER A 164 6.78 -15.75 -5.81
N GLN A 165 5.64 -16.19 -6.34
CA GLN A 165 5.32 -17.61 -6.53
C GLN A 165 6.24 -18.22 -7.59
N LEU A 166 6.45 -17.50 -8.71
CA LEU A 166 7.34 -17.94 -9.78
C LEU A 166 8.79 -18.06 -9.29
N LYS A 167 9.30 -17.04 -8.58
CA LYS A 167 10.64 -17.08 -7.97
C LYS A 167 10.81 -18.26 -7.02
N ARG A 168 9.79 -18.57 -6.19
CA ARG A 168 9.81 -19.73 -5.29
C ARG A 168 9.83 -21.05 -6.07
N ALA A 169 9.05 -21.15 -7.14
CA ALA A 169 9.03 -22.33 -8.00
C ALA A 169 10.39 -22.57 -8.68
N GLU A 170 11.00 -21.52 -9.25
CA GLU A 170 12.34 -21.59 -9.84
C GLU A 170 13.41 -21.99 -8.82
N GLN A 171 13.38 -21.41 -7.62
CA GLN A 171 14.32 -21.78 -6.56
C GLN A 171 14.15 -23.24 -6.12
N ARG A 172 12.91 -23.74 -6.02
CA ARG A 172 12.64 -25.16 -5.73
C ARG A 172 13.20 -26.06 -6.83
N GLN A 173 12.95 -25.72 -8.10
CA GLN A 173 13.50 -26.46 -9.24
C GLN A 173 15.03 -26.50 -9.17
N LYS A 174 15.70 -25.34 -9.00
CA LYS A 174 17.16 -25.27 -8.90
C LYS A 174 17.71 -26.12 -7.76
N ARG A 175 17.08 -26.09 -6.59
CA ARG A 175 17.48 -26.93 -5.44
C ARG A 175 17.33 -28.42 -5.75
N THR A 176 16.22 -28.83 -6.38
CA THR A 176 16.00 -30.23 -6.74
C THR A 176 17.02 -30.71 -7.77
N VAL A 177 17.33 -29.90 -8.78
CA VAL A 177 18.36 -30.22 -9.78
C VAL A 177 19.75 -30.29 -9.13
N GLN A 178 20.09 -29.36 -8.24
CA GLN A 178 21.35 -29.39 -7.49
C GLN A 178 21.47 -30.65 -6.63
N ARG A 179 20.40 -31.04 -5.92
CA ARG A 179 20.37 -32.30 -5.17
C ARG A 179 20.56 -33.49 -6.09
N LEU A 180 19.85 -33.57 -7.21
CA LEU A 180 19.98 -34.65 -8.18
C LEU A 180 21.41 -34.77 -8.72
N ASN A 181 22.02 -33.63 -9.08
CA ASN A 181 23.40 -33.60 -9.56
C ASN A 181 24.42 -33.95 -8.47
N HIS A 182 24.15 -33.60 -7.21
CA HIS A 182 25.01 -33.98 -6.08
C HIS A 182 24.96 -35.49 -5.82
N TYR A 183 23.79 -36.11 -5.95
CA TYR A 183 23.64 -37.56 -5.84
C TYR A 183 24.08 -38.31 -7.09
N ASN A 184 24.41 -37.64 -8.20
CA ASN A 184 24.90 -38.29 -9.40
C ASN A 184 26.31 -38.88 -9.15
N PRO A 185 26.45 -40.21 -9.02
CA PRO A 185 27.71 -40.82 -8.68
C PRO A 185 28.61 -41.01 -9.90
N GLN A 186 28.09 -40.83 -11.13
CA GLN A 186 28.83 -41.14 -12.36
C GLN A 186 30.17 -40.40 -12.49
N PRO A 187 30.24 -39.08 -12.26
CA PRO A 187 31.53 -38.38 -12.32
C PRO A 187 32.53 -38.87 -11.26
N ARG A 188 32.03 -39.28 -10.08
CA ARG A 188 32.88 -39.84 -9.01
C ARG A 188 33.38 -41.24 -9.38
N ILE A 189 32.52 -42.07 -9.95
CA ILE A 189 32.85 -43.42 -10.43
C ILE A 189 33.88 -43.33 -11.55
N HIS A 190 33.65 -42.48 -12.56
CA HIS A 190 34.60 -42.31 -13.66
C HIS A 190 35.97 -41.82 -13.17
N ARG A 191 36.01 -40.84 -12.25
CA ARG A 191 37.29 -40.40 -11.64
C ARG A 191 37.98 -41.52 -10.87
N ALA A 192 37.24 -42.32 -10.11
CA ALA A 192 37.80 -43.44 -9.37
C ALA A 192 38.33 -44.53 -10.31
N GLN A 193 37.61 -44.85 -11.39
CA GLN A 193 38.05 -45.80 -12.43
C GLN A 193 39.33 -45.32 -13.11
N SER A 194 39.40 -44.05 -13.53
CA SER A 194 40.63 -43.49 -14.11
C SER A 194 41.79 -43.49 -13.11
N ARG A 195 41.53 -43.24 -11.82
CA ARG A 195 42.53 -43.30 -10.75
C ARG A 195 43.08 -44.73 -10.58
N ILE A 196 42.19 -45.73 -10.60
CA ILE A 196 42.57 -47.14 -10.51
C ILE A 196 43.47 -47.51 -11.69
N GLN A 197 43.07 -47.19 -12.93
CA GLN A 197 43.88 -47.46 -14.12
C GLN A 197 45.27 -46.81 -14.05
N GLN A 198 45.35 -45.54 -13.60
CA GLN A 198 46.64 -44.87 -13.41
C GLN A 198 47.51 -45.53 -12.33
N LEU A 199 46.90 -45.96 -11.23
CA LEU A 199 47.61 -46.64 -10.14
C LEU A 199 48.08 -48.03 -10.57
N GLU A 200 47.27 -48.77 -11.31
CA GLU A 200 47.64 -50.08 -11.88
C GLU A 200 48.81 -49.95 -12.84
N TYR A 201 48.76 -48.99 -13.77
CA TYR A 201 49.86 -48.72 -14.69
C TYR A 201 51.16 -48.36 -13.94
N ARG A 202 51.05 -47.47 -12.95
CA ARG A 202 52.19 -47.03 -12.14
C ARG A 202 52.79 -48.17 -11.31
N LEU A 203 51.94 -49.03 -10.75
CA LEU A 203 52.36 -50.21 -9.99
C LEU A 203 53.10 -51.19 -10.90
N ALA A 204 52.57 -51.47 -12.09
CA ALA A 204 53.20 -52.36 -13.06
C ALA A 204 54.58 -51.85 -13.51
N GLU A 205 54.71 -50.53 -13.76
CA GLU A 205 55.99 -49.89 -14.08
C GLU A 205 57.00 -50.02 -12.93
N ILE A 206 56.60 -49.69 -11.70
CA ILE A 206 57.49 -49.77 -10.54
C ILE A 206 57.91 -51.23 -10.26
N MET A 207 57.01 -52.19 -10.43
CA MET A 207 57.34 -53.61 -10.27
C MET A 207 58.34 -54.07 -11.33
N ARG A 208 58.14 -53.69 -12.60
CA ARG A 208 59.10 -54.00 -13.68
C ARG A 208 60.47 -53.39 -13.39
N GLY A 209 60.52 -52.12 -12.99
CA GLY A 209 61.75 -51.44 -12.59
C GLY A 209 62.47 -52.13 -11.43
N ARG A 210 61.76 -52.44 -10.34
CA ARG A 210 62.34 -53.15 -9.17
C ARG A 210 62.84 -54.55 -9.52
N LEU A 211 62.12 -55.28 -10.37
CA LEU A 211 62.54 -56.62 -10.79
C LEU A 211 63.81 -56.55 -11.65
N SER A 212 63.88 -55.57 -12.56
CA SER A 212 65.08 -55.32 -13.38
C SER A 212 66.28 -54.96 -12.52
N GLU A 213 66.13 -54.03 -11.59
CA GLU A 213 67.20 -53.61 -10.68
C GLU A 213 67.68 -54.77 -9.80
N ARG A 214 66.76 -55.60 -9.27
CA ARG A 214 67.14 -56.79 -8.50
C ARG A 214 67.87 -57.82 -9.35
N ARG A 215 67.45 -58.04 -10.60
CA ARG A 215 68.13 -58.95 -11.55
C ARG A 215 69.54 -58.45 -11.85
N GLU A 216 69.72 -57.16 -12.07
CA GLU A 216 71.03 -56.56 -12.32
C GLU A 216 71.95 -56.67 -11.09
N ARG A 217 71.45 -56.33 -9.89
CA ARG A 217 72.20 -56.52 -8.65
C ARG A 217 72.58 -57.97 -8.40
N PHE A 218 71.68 -58.90 -8.69
CA PHE A 218 71.97 -60.34 -8.60
C PHE A 218 73.04 -60.76 -9.60
N GLY A 219 72.94 -60.32 -10.86
CA GLY A 219 73.98 -60.56 -11.87
C GLY A 219 75.35 -60.04 -11.43
N ASN A 220 75.40 -58.83 -10.89
CA ASN A 220 76.64 -58.25 -10.36
C ASN A 220 77.17 -59.03 -9.14
N ALA A 221 76.30 -59.50 -8.25
CA ALA A 221 76.72 -60.33 -7.13
C ALA A 221 77.30 -61.68 -7.60
N VAL A 222 76.74 -62.28 -8.66
CA VAL A 222 77.25 -63.50 -9.28
C VAL A 222 78.63 -63.25 -9.90
N THR A 223 78.81 -62.16 -10.66
CA THR A 223 80.13 -61.84 -11.25
C THR A 223 81.19 -61.52 -10.20
N HIS A 224 80.81 -60.86 -9.10
CA HIS A 224 81.71 -60.68 -7.94
C HIS A 224 82.07 -62.00 -7.27
N LEU A 225 81.10 -62.91 -7.09
CA LEU A 225 81.35 -64.23 -6.53
C LEU A 225 82.29 -65.06 -7.42
N GLU A 226 82.10 -65.00 -8.74
CA GLU A 226 82.99 -65.62 -9.72
C GLU A 226 84.40 -65.01 -9.70
N ALA A 227 84.52 -63.69 -9.58
CA ALA A 227 85.81 -63.00 -9.53
C ALA A 227 86.64 -63.32 -8.28
N VAL A 228 85.99 -63.65 -7.16
CA VAL A 228 86.63 -64.02 -5.88
C VAL A 228 86.74 -65.54 -5.72
N SER A 229 86.17 -66.32 -6.65
CA SER A 229 86.25 -67.78 -6.63
C SER A 229 87.70 -68.27 -6.86
N PRO A 230 88.26 -69.11 -5.98
CA PRO A 230 89.60 -69.69 -6.12
C PRO A 230 89.82 -70.41 -7.47
N LEU A 231 88.74 -70.91 -8.08
CA LEU A 231 88.75 -71.57 -9.39
C LEU A 231 89.02 -70.58 -10.54
N ALA A 232 88.54 -69.34 -10.46
CA ALA A 232 88.79 -68.30 -11.46
C ALA A 232 90.23 -67.78 -11.40
N THR A 233 90.83 -67.75 -10.20
CA THR A 233 92.24 -67.40 -10.00
C THR A 233 93.18 -68.47 -10.58
N LEU A 234 92.83 -69.76 -10.46
CA LEU A 234 93.54 -70.87 -11.11
C LEU A 234 93.36 -70.85 -12.64
N ALA A 235 92.21 -70.43 -13.15
CA ALA A 235 91.95 -70.34 -14.60
C ALA A 235 92.78 -69.25 -15.31
N ARG A 236 93.26 -68.22 -14.59
CA ARG A 236 94.12 -67.14 -15.12
C ARG A 236 95.62 -67.50 -15.15
N GLY A 237 95.98 -68.77 -14.92
CA GLY A 237 97.37 -69.25 -15.05
C GLY A 237 98.24 -69.05 -13.81
N TYR A 238 97.66 -68.68 -12.66
CA TYR A 238 98.37 -68.62 -11.39
C TYR A 238 98.39 -70.00 -10.73
N SER A 239 99.57 -70.52 -10.44
CA SER A 239 99.77 -71.77 -9.70
C SER A 239 99.95 -71.51 -8.21
N VAL A 240 99.43 -72.40 -7.36
CA VAL A 240 99.65 -72.34 -5.91
C VAL A 240 100.71 -73.37 -5.56
N THR A 241 101.86 -72.92 -5.05
CA THR A 241 102.97 -73.80 -4.64
C THR A 241 102.97 -73.99 -3.12
N SER A 242 102.98 -75.24 -2.67
CA SER A 242 102.98 -75.65 -1.27
C SER A 242 104.18 -76.55 -0.95
N VAL A 243 104.59 -76.58 0.32
CA VAL A 243 105.60 -77.52 0.84
C VAL A 243 104.92 -78.86 1.19
N SER A 244 105.71 -79.92 1.44
CA SER A 244 105.24 -81.26 1.85
C SER A 244 104.19 -81.26 2.98
N ASP A 245 104.20 -80.26 3.86
CA ASP A 245 103.24 -80.11 4.97
C ASP A 245 101.95 -79.35 4.58
N GLY A 246 101.72 -79.06 3.29
CA GLY A 246 100.50 -78.43 2.78
C GLY A 246 100.41 -76.90 3.00
N THR A 247 101.44 -76.28 3.58
CA THR A 247 101.51 -74.82 3.75
C THR A 247 101.88 -74.11 2.44
N VAL A 248 101.07 -73.11 2.06
CA VAL A 248 101.27 -72.33 0.83
C VAL A 248 102.45 -71.38 0.97
N LEU A 249 103.39 -71.46 0.03
CA LEU A 249 104.58 -70.61 -0.01
C LEU A 249 104.23 -69.22 -0.52
N LYS A 250 104.51 -68.21 0.30
CA LYS A 250 104.29 -66.79 -0.06
C LYS A 250 105.59 -66.02 -0.22
N GLN A 251 106.69 -66.51 0.34
CA GLN A 251 107.99 -65.82 0.34
C GLN A 251 109.14 -66.80 0.12
N THR A 252 110.15 -66.36 -0.64
CA THR A 252 111.35 -67.16 -0.98
C THR A 252 112.25 -67.51 0.21
N LYS A 253 112.00 -66.95 1.40
CA LYS A 253 112.73 -67.29 2.65
C LYS A 253 112.25 -68.59 3.30
N GLN A 254 111.12 -69.12 2.85
CA GLN A 254 110.43 -70.27 3.46
C GLN A 254 110.83 -71.61 2.82
N VAL A 255 111.83 -71.61 1.93
CA VAL A 255 112.25 -72.78 1.15
C VAL A 255 113.77 -72.91 1.26
N LYS A 256 114.28 -74.13 1.35
CA LYS A 256 115.71 -74.44 1.27
C LYS A 256 116.01 -75.20 -0.02
N THR A 257 117.26 -75.11 -0.49
CA THR A 257 117.74 -75.91 -1.61
C THR A 257 117.70 -77.40 -1.26
N GLY A 258 117.06 -78.20 -2.12
CA GLY A 258 116.76 -79.62 -1.90
C GLY A 258 115.35 -79.94 -1.43
N ASP A 259 114.52 -78.93 -1.09
CA ASP A 259 113.14 -79.18 -0.66
C ASP A 259 112.24 -79.57 -1.85
N LEU A 260 111.34 -80.54 -1.64
CA LEU A 260 110.27 -80.90 -2.57
C LEU A 260 109.08 -79.94 -2.44
N LEU A 261 108.68 -79.36 -3.57
CA LEU A 261 107.55 -78.45 -3.69
C LEU A 261 106.45 -79.09 -4.53
N THR A 262 105.21 -78.99 -4.05
CA THR A 262 104.01 -79.38 -4.81
C THR A 262 103.34 -78.14 -5.37
N THR A 263 103.24 -78.05 -6.69
CA THR A 263 102.60 -76.93 -7.37
C THR A 263 101.28 -77.38 -7.97
N ARG A 264 100.18 -76.76 -7.55
CA ARG A 264 98.84 -77.01 -8.10
C ARG A 264 98.60 -76.16 -9.34
N LEU A 265 98.33 -76.84 -10.45
CA LEU A 265 97.87 -76.26 -11.71
C LEU A 265 96.36 -76.49 -11.89
N LYS A 266 95.79 -75.93 -12.95
CA LYS A 266 94.35 -76.03 -13.27
C LYS A 266 93.88 -77.48 -13.43
N ASP A 267 94.76 -78.35 -13.88
CA ASP A 267 94.51 -79.71 -14.35
C ASP A 267 95.33 -80.79 -13.62
N GLY A 268 96.19 -80.43 -12.65
CA GLY A 268 97.00 -81.41 -11.94
C GLY A 268 97.96 -80.84 -10.90
N TRP A 269 98.81 -81.71 -10.37
CA TRP A 269 99.86 -81.38 -9.42
C TRP A 269 101.22 -81.71 -10.02
N VAL A 270 102.20 -80.82 -9.82
CA VAL A 270 103.59 -81.00 -10.26
C VAL A 270 104.49 -80.98 -9.04
N GLU A 271 105.33 -82.00 -8.90
CA GLU A 271 106.39 -82.06 -7.89
C GLU A 271 107.69 -81.54 -8.48
N SER A 272 108.32 -80.61 -7.77
CA SER A 272 109.55 -79.94 -8.20
C SER A 272 110.54 -79.85 -7.03
N GLU A 273 111.81 -80.14 -7.29
CA GLU A 273 112.88 -79.98 -6.32
C GLU A 273 113.60 -78.64 -6.50
N VAL A 274 113.92 -77.97 -5.39
CA VAL A 274 114.51 -76.63 -5.39
C VAL A 274 116.01 -76.69 -5.63
N LYS A 275 116.45 -76.42 -6.86
CA LYS A 275 117.87 -76.42 -7.23
C LYS A 275 118.64 -75.16 -6.82
N GLN A 276 118.00 -73.99 -6.88
CA GLN A 276 118.66 -72.71 -6.58
C GLN A 276 117.62 -71.65 -6.17
N ILE A 277 117.94 -70.84 -5.16
CA ILE A 277 117.07 -69.75 -4.69
C ILE A 277 117.75 -68.42 -4.98
N ALA A 278 117.20 -67.65 -5.92
CA ALA A 278 117.62 -66.28 -6.22
C ALA A 278 116.60 -65.29 -5.65
N THR A 279 117.05 -64.36 -4.79
CA THR A 279 116.18 -63.30 -4.28
C THR A 279 116.37 -62.02 -5.09
N VAL A 280 115.27 -61.45 -5.57
CA VAL A 280 115.29 -60.18 -6.31
C VAL A 280 115.21 -59.03 -5.29
N LYS A 281 116.23 -58.15 -5.24
CA LYS A 281 116.16 -56.88 -4.48
C LYS A 281 115.19 -55.93 -5.19
N LYS A 282 114.10 -55.52 -4.51
CA LYS A 282 113.14 -54.54 -5.03
C LYS A 282 113.78 -53.16 -5.20
N THR A 283 113.83 -52.67 -6.44
CA THR A 283 114.01 -51.25 -6.79
C THR A 283 112.79 -50.45 -6.33
N ARG A 284 113.00 -49.37 -5.56
CA ARG A 284 111.93 -48.42 -5.21
C ARG A 284 111.53 -47.64 -6.48
N ALA A 285 110.31 -47.87 -6.97
CA ALA A 285 109.72 -47.07 -8.05
C ALA A 285 109.33 -45.66 -7.56
N ARG A 286 109.72 -44.65 -8.35
CA ARG A 286 109.41 -43.21 -8.19
C ARG A 286 107.88 -42.98 -8.26
N LYS A 287 107.32 -42.16 -7.36
CA LYS A 287 105.96 -41.61 -7.47
C LYS A 287 105.89 -40.60 -8.63
N PRO A 288 104.93 -40.68 -9.56
CA PRO A 288 104.66 -39.60 -10.52
C PRO A 288 103.97 -38.40 -9.82
N SER A 289 104.36 -37.19 -10.21
CA SER A 289 103.83 -35.89 -9.76
C SER A 289 102.44 -35.58 -10.34
N PRO A 290 101.61 -34.76 -9.67
CA PRO A 290 100.25 -34.46 -10.11
C PRO A 290 100.23 -33.46 -11.28
N THR A 291 99.54 -33.84 -12.36
CA THR A 291 99.18 -32.97 -13.48
C THR A 291 98.04 -32.02 -13.09
N LYS A 292 98.29 -30.71 -13.16
CA LYS A 292 97.25 -29.65 -13.13
C LYS A 292 96.56 -29.57 -14.50
N PRO A 293 95.21 -29.40 -14.57
CA PRO A 293 94.55 -28.99 -15.79
C PRO A 293 94.70 -27.49 -16.03
N ALA A 294 94.73 -27.13 -17.31
CA ALA A 294 95.09 -25.85 -17.89
C ALA A 294 93.90 -24.87 -18.02
N GLU A 295 94.28 -23.58 -18.05
CA GLU A 295 93.63 -22.38 -18.63
C GLU A 295 92.13 -22.13 -18.43
#